data_AF-A0A141RQL2-F1
#
_entry.id   AF-A0A141RQL2-F1
#
_cell.length_a   1.000
_cell.length_b   1.000
_cell.length_c   1.000
_cell.angle_alpha   90.00
_cell.angle_beta   90.00
_cell.angle_gamma   90.00
#
_symmetry.space_group_name_H-M   'P 1'
#
loop_
_entity.id
_entity.type
_entity.pdbx_description
1 polymer ?
#
loop_
_entity_poly.entity_id
_entity_poly.type
_entity_poly.pdbx_seq_one_letter_code
_entity_poly.pdbx_strand_id
1 'polypeptide(L)'
;QAQQLNDDQTQELRDIVAWRLMGTDVTDEQARWRDDAVMRSNSVSLVERRVRMALGTGDRRGLNTWLARLPMDAKEKDEWRYWQADMLLERGREDEAKEILHSLMQQRGFYPMA
;
A
#
# COMPACT_ATOMS: atom_id res chain seq x y z
N GLN A 1 0.13 -35.36 18.62
CA GLN A 1 0.46 -34.91 17.26
C GLN A 1 0.32 -33.40 17.24
N ALA A 2 1.32 -32.65 16.77
CA ALA A 2 1.16 -31.22 16.53
C ALA A 2 0.33 -31.05 15.24
N GLN A 3 -0.74 -30.27 15.30
CA GLN A 3 -1.54 -29.93 14.13
C GLN A 3 -0.64 -29.13 13.16
N GLN A 4 -0.44 -29.62 11.94
CA GLN A 4 0.23 -28.85 10.88
C GLN A 4 -0.74 -27.78 10.36
N LEU A 5 -0.24 -26.56 10.20
CA LEU A 5 -0.99 -25.46 9.61
C LEU A 5 -1.10 -25.66 8.10
N ASN A 6 -2.25 -25.32 7.53
CA ASN A 6 -2.37 -25.21 6.08
C ASN A 6 -1.77 -23.88 5.57
N ASP A 7 -1.74 -23.70 4.25
CA ASP A 7 -1.14 -22.51 3.63
C ASP A 7 -1.84 -21.21 4.03
N ASP A 8 -3.17 -21.21 4.11
CA ASP A 8 -3.97 -20.03 4.51
C ASP A 8 -3.70 -19.64 5.96
N GLN A 9 -3.70 -20.61 6.88
CA GLN A 9 -3.36 -20.41 8.29
C GLN A 9 -1.92 -19.94 8.45
N THR A 10 -1.00 -20.46 7.64
CA THR A 10 0.38 -20.01 7.62
C THR A 10 0.46 -18.55 7.16
N GLN A 11 -0.24 -18.17 6.09
CA GLN A 11 -0.26 -16.80 5.61
C GLN A 11 -0.90 -15.84 6.63
N GLU A 12 -1.97 -16.26 7.32
CA GLU A 12 -2.59 -15.46 8.39
C GLU A 12 -1.60 -15.13 9.52
N LEU A 13 -0.82 -16.13 9.97
CA LEU A 13 0.24 -15.89 10.95
C LEU A 13 1.34 -14.96 10.41
N ARG A 14 1.71 -15.12 9.13
CA ARG A 14 2.70 -14.25 8.49
C ARG A 14 2.21 -12.81 8.42
N ASP A 15 0.93 -12.60 8.14
CA ASP A 15 0.30 -11.27 8.13
C ASP A 15 0.38 -10.64 9.52
N ILE A 16 0.03 -11.37 10.58
CA ILE A 16 0.10 -10.89 11.98
C ILE A 16 1.52 -10.42 12.34
N VAL A 17 2.54 -11.20 11.97
CA VAL A 17 3.93 -10.82 12.23
C VAL A 17 4.34 -9.62 11.36
N ALA A 18 3.94 -9.60 10.08
CA ALA A 18 4.22 -8.46 9.19
C ALA A 18 3.61 -7.15 9.72
N TRP A 19 2.43 -7.18 10.33
CA TRP A 19 1.83 -6.03 11.00
C TRP A 19 2.70 -5.45 12.12
N ARG A 20 3.43 -6.31 12.86
CA ARG A 20 4.35 -5.89 13.93
C ARG A 20 5.64 -5.30 13.39
N LEU A 21 6.07 -5.70 12.20
CA LEU A 21 7.31 -5.25 11.54
C LEU A 21 7.13 -3.94 10.75
N MET A 22 6.11 -3.14 11.05
CA MET A 22 5.86 -1.83 10.42
C MET A 22 6.52 -0.67 11.19
N GLY A 23 7.28 -0.97 12.25
CA GLY A 23 8.06 0.00 13.01
C GLY A 23 9.35 0.43 12.30
N THR A 24 10.04 1.41 12.88
CA THR A 24 11.31 1.96 12.37
C THR A 24 12.53 1.19 12.88
N ASP A 25 12.34 0.25 13.81
CA ASP A 25 13.37 -0.53 14.51
C ASP A 25 13.57 -1.94 13.92
N VAL A 26 13.19 -2.14 12.65
CA VAL A 26 13.33 -3.42 11.95
C VAL A 26 14.68 -3.56 11.27
N THR A 27 15.26 -4.75 11.33
CA THR A 27 16.48 -5.07 10.57
C THR A 27 16.19 -5.25 9.08
N ASP A 28 17.22 -5.17 8.24
CA ASP A 28 17.08 -5.43 6.79
C ASP A 28 16.55 -6.83 6.47
N GLU A 29 16.86 -7.82 7.32
CA GLU A 29 16.33 -9.17 7.19
C GLU A 29 14.83 -9.21 7.52
N GLN A 30 14.42 -8.57 8.62
CA GLN A 30 13.01 -8.46 8.99
C GLN A 30 12.20 -7.67 7.96
N ALA A 31 12.76 -6.60 7.39
CA ALA A 31 12.12 -5.82 6.35
C ALA A 31 11.90 -6.66 5.07
N ARG A 32 12.90 -7.43 4.64
CA ARG A 32 12.78 -8.35 3.50
C ARG A 32 11.74 -9.44 3.75
N TRP A 33 11.75 -10.03 4.95
CA TRP A 33 10.78 -11.05 5.33
C TRP A 33 9.34 -10.50 5.37
N ARG A 34 9.16 -9.30 5.95
CA ARG A 34 7.87 -8.61 5.98
C ARG A 34 7.38 -8.36 4.57
N ASP A 35 8.22 -7.82 3.70
CA ASP A 35 7.82 -7.48 2.34
C ASP A 35 7.44 -8.74 1.54
N ASP A 36 8.13 -9.89 1.71
CA ASP A 36 7.67 -11.17 1.12
C ASP A 36 6.32 -11.64 1.69
N ALA A 37 6.11 -11.49 3.00
CA ALA A 37 4.82 -11.83 3.63
C ALA A 37 3.67 -10.96 3.09
N VAL A 38 3.86 -9.64 3.01
CA VAL A 38 2.85 -8.70 2.47
C VAL A 38 2.58 -8.96 0.99
N MET A 39 3.59 -9.31 0.19
CA MET A 39 3.40 -9.61 -1.24
C MET A 39 2.46 -10.78 -1.50
N ARG A 40 2.44 -11.77 -0.60
CA ARG A 40 1.60 -12.98 -0.65
C ARG A 40 0.24 -12.80 0.03
N SER A 41 0.06 -11.72 0.78
CA SER A 41 -1.16 -11.47 1.52
C SER A 41 -2.31 -11.02 0.60
N ASN A 42 -3.52 -11.47 0.93
CA ASN A 42 -4.77 -10.94 0.37
C ASN A 42 -5.39 -9.83 1.26
N SER A 43 -4.70 -9.44 2.34
CA SER A 43 -5.18 -8.43 3.28
C SER A 43 -4.97 -7.02 2.73
N VAL A 44 -6.06 -6.41 2.25
CA VAL A 44 -6.05 -5.03 1.74
C VAL A 44 -5.51 -4.06 2.78
N SER A 45 -5.92 -4.19 4.04
CA SER A 45 -5.48 -3.31 5.13
C SER A 45 -3.98 -3.42 5.41
N LEU A 46 -3.39 -4.61 5.24
CA LEU A 46 -1.95 -4.83 5.39
C LEU A 46 -1.17 -4.16 4.25
N VAL A 47 -1.62 -4.35 3.01
CA VAL A 47 -1.02 -3.70 1.84
C VAL A 47 -1.11 -2.18 1.96
N GLU A 48 -2.28 -1.64 2.31
CA GLU A 48 -2.46 -0.21 2.55
C GLU A 48 -1.53 0.32 3.65
N ARG A 49 -1.34 -0.42 4.76
CA ARG A 49 -0.36 -0.02 5.79
C ARG A 49 1.05 0.03 5.23
N ARG A 50 1.43 -0.92 4.37
CA ARG A 50 2.74 -0.91 3.72
C ARG A 50 2.90 0.24 2.71
N VAL A 51 1.82 0.66 2.04
CA VAL A 51 1.77 1.89 1.24
C VAL A 51 2.01 3.11 2.13
N ARG A 52 1.29 3.24 3.26
CA ARG A 52 1.47 4.34 4.23
C ARG A 52 2.88 4.39 4.80
N MET A 53 3.51 3.23 5.02
CA MET A 53 4.91 3.17 5.42
C MET A 53 5.83 3.78 4.35
N ALA A 54 5.65 3.42 3.07
CA ALA A 54 6.44 4.00 1.98
C ALA A 54 6.26 5.52 1.87
N LEU A 55 5.03 6.01 2.06
CA LEU A 55 4.74 7.44 2.14
C LEU A 55 5.47 8.11 3.30
N GLY A 56 5.39 7.52 4.51
CA GLY A 56 6.01 8.08 5.72
C GLY A 56 7.53 8.14 5.67
N THR A 57 8.18 7.28 4.88
CA THR A 57 9.65 7.28 4.71
C THR A 57 10.12 7.95 3.41
N GLY A 58 9.20 8.51 2.61
CA GLY A 58 9.55 9.07 1.30
C GLY A 58 10.06 8.05 0.28
N ASP A 59 9.76 6.76 0.47
CA ASP A 59 10.17 5.68 -0.43
C ASP A 59 9.30 5.65 -1.69
N ARG A 60 9.69 6.44 -2.70
CA ARG A 60 8.96 6.54 -3.97
C ARG A 60 8.90 5.21 -4.75
N ARG A 61 9.95 4.40 -4.68
CA ARG A 61 9.99 3.09 -5.36
C ARG A 61 9.05 2.10 -4.68
N GLY A 62 9.06 2.08 -3.34
CA GLY A 62 8.13 1.29 -2.55
C GLY A 62 6.69 1.75 -2.76
N LEU A 63 6.43 3.06 -2.74
CA LEU A 63 5.08 3.61 -3.00
C LEU A 63 4.51 3.04 -4.30
N ASN A 64 5.27 3.12 -5.40
CA ASN A 64 4.84 2.56 -6.67
C ASN A 64 4.54 1.06 -6.60
N THR A 65 5.41 0.31 -5.93
CA THR A 65 5.29 -1.15 -5.82
C THR A 65 4.03 -1.55 -5.05
N TRP A 66 3.82 -0.94 -3.87
CA TRP A 66 2.73 -1.31 -2.98
C TRP A 66 1.39 -0.75 -3.42
N LEU A 67 1.36 0.45 -3.99
CA LEU A 67 0.14 1.01 -4.57
C LEU A 67 -0.35 0.13 -5.73
N ALA A 68 0.56 -0.39 -6.57
CA ALA A 68 0.21 -1.31 -7.64
C ALA A 68 -0.40 -2.63 -7.14
N ARG A 69 -0.05 -3.08 -5.92
CA ARG A 69 -0.59 -4.31 -5.29
C ARG A 69 -1.98 -4.15 -4.69
N LEU A 70 -2.47 -2.93 -4.49
CA LEU A 70 -3.85 -2.74 -4.05
C LEU A 70 -4.84 -3.29 -5.09
N PRO A 71 -5.91 -3.97 -4.67
CA PRO A 71 -6.98 -4.36 -5.57
C PRO A 71 -7.70 -3.11 -6.11
N MET A 72 -8.46 -3.27 -7.20
CA MET A 72 -9.07 -2.14 -7.91
C MET A 72 -10.03 -1.34 -7.02
N ASP A 73 -10.89 -2.03 -6.26
CA ASP A 73 -11.82 -1.42 -5.31
C ASP A 73 -11.12 -0.58 -4.24
N ALA A 74 -9.96 -1.03 -3.75
CA ALA A 74 -9.14 -0.23 -2.85
C ALA A 74 -8.60 1.00 -3.58
N LYS A 75 -8.05 0.86 -4.80
CA LYS A 75 -7.48 1.98 -5.56
C LYS A 75 -8.48 3.11 -5.86
N GLU A 76 -9.78 2.83 -5.86
CA GLU A 76 -10.83 3.84 -6.04
C GLU A 76 -10.99 4.79 -4.84
N LYS A 77 -10.41 4.48 -3.67
CA LYS A 77 -10.44 5.39 -2.51
C LYS A 77 -9.69 6.68 -2.80
N ASP A 78 -10.20 7.80 -2.30
CA ASP A 78 -9.66 9.14 -2.56
C ASP A 78 -8.16 9.24 -2.26
N GLU A 79 -7.69 8.66 -1.15
CA GLU A 79 -6.27 8.66 -0.80
C GLU A 79 -5.40 8.02 -1.89
N TRP A 80 -5.82 6.90 -2.44
CA TRP A 80 -5.03 6.12 -3.38
C TRP A 80 -5.10 6.69 -4.79
N ARG A 81 -6.24 7.29 -5.16
CA ARG A 81 -6.38 8.10 -6.37
C ARG A 81 -5.45 9.31 -6.33
N TYR A 82 -5.39 10.03 -5.21
CA TYR A 82 -4.48 11.15 -5.04
C TYR A 82 -3.02 10.74 -5.17
N TRP A 83 -2.58 9.69 -4.46
CA TRP A 83 -1.20 9.23 -4.53
C TRP A 83 -0.84 8.61 -5.90
N GLN A 84 -1.81 8.05 -6.62
CA GLN A 84 -1.62 7.64 -8.01
C GLN A 84 -1.39 8.86 -8.92
N ALA A 85 -2.15 9.94 -8.74
CA ALA A 85 -1.95 11.18 -9.48
C ALA A 85 -0.59 11.83 -9.17
N ASP A 86 -0.16 11.86 -7.90
CA ASP A 86 1.17 12.33 -7.48
C ASP A 86 2.29 11.58 -8.23
N MET A 87 2.20 10.25 -8.29
CA MET A 87 3.17 9.44 -9.04
C MET A 87 3.14 9.66 -10.55
N LEU A 88 1.97 10.00 -11.12
CA LEU A 88 1.86 10.32 -12.54
C LEU A 88 2.52 11.68 -12.85
N LEU A 89 2.36 12.67 -11.98
CA LEU A 89 3.04 13.96 -12.08
C LEU A 89 4.57 13.79 -12.06
N GLU A 90 5.10 12.99 -11.13
CA GLU A 90 6.54 12.70 -11.05
C GLU A 90 7.11 12.05 -12.33
N ARG A 91 6.26 11.37 -13.11
CA ARG A 91 6.62 10.71 -14.37
C ARG A 91 6.36 11.57 -15.62
N GLY A 92 5.93 12.82 -15.44
CA GLY A 92 5.57 13.71 -16.55
C GLY A 92 4.26 13.33 -17.26
N ARG A 93 3.41 12.48 -16.65
CA ARG A 93 2.09 12.12 -17.18
C ARG A 93 1.02 13.08 -16.67
N GLU A 94 1.20 14.36 -16.97
CA GLU A 94 0.40 15.43 -16.37
C GLU A 94 -1.08 15.35 -16.71
N ASP A 95 -1.44 15.02 -17.95
CA ASP A 95 -2.85 15.00 -18.39
C ASP A 95 -3.66 13.96 -17.60
N GLU A 96 -3.11 12.76 -17.45
CA GLU A 96 -3.74 11.68 -16.67
C GLU A 96 -3.82 12.01 -15.18
N ALA A 97 -2.78 12.65 -14.63
CA ALA A 97 -2.80 13.09 -13.23
C ALA A 97 -3.89 14.14 -13.01
N LYS A 98 -3.99 15.14 -13.89
CA LYS A 98 -4.98 16.22 -13.80
C LYS A 98 -6.40 15.68 -13.94
N GLU A 99 -6.64 14.69 -14.78
CA GLU A 99 -7.94 14.04 -14.90
C GLU A 99 -8.38 13.42 -13.56
N ILE A 100 -7.49 12.69 -12.89
CA ILE A 100 -7.76 12.10 -11.57
C ILE A 100 -8.03 13.21 -10.53
N LEU A 101 -7.17 14.22 -10.46
CA LEU A 101 -7.29 15.31 -9.48
C LEU A 101 -8.58 16.13 -9.70
N HIS A 102 -8.92 16.48 -10.93
CA HIS A 102 -10.17 17.18 -11.24
C HIS A 102 -11.41 16.37 -10.86
N SER A 103 -11.36 15.04 -11.05
CA SER A 103 -12.44 14.16 -10.61
C SER A 103 -12.57 14.14 -9.08
N LEU A 104 -11.46 14.13 -8.35
CA LEU A 104 -11.47 14.22 -6.88
C LEU A 104 -12.07 15.54 -6.40
N MET A 105 -11.78 16.66 -7.05
CA MET A 105 -12.32 17.99 -6.70
C MET A 105 -13.85 18.09 -6.76
N GLN A 106 -14.56 17.13 -7.37
CA GLN A 106 -16.02 17.08 -7.38
C GLN A 106 -16.62 16.45 -6.11
N GLN A 107 -15.78 15.93 -5.22
CA GLN A 107 -16.19 15.27 -3.99
C GLN A 107 -15.90 16.16 -2.77
N ARG A 108 -16.40 15.79 -1.59
CA ARG A 108 -16.11 16.48 -0.33
C ARG A 108 -15.23 15.60 0.55
N GLY A 109 -14.09 16.11 0.97
CA GLY A 109 -13.19 15.39 1.86
C GLY A 109 -11.80 16.01 1.90
N PHE A 110 -10.90 15.37 2.65
CA PHE A 110 -9.51 15.83 2.76
C PHE A 110 -8.79 15.80 1.40
N TYR A 111 -8.81 14.67 0.68
CA TYR A 111 -8.12 14.52 -0.60
C TYR A 111 -8.77 15.25 -1.79
N PRO A 112 -10.10 15.39 -1.86
CA PRO A 112 -10.77 16.30 -2.79
C PRO A 112 -10.29 17.75 -2.74
N MET A 113 -9.81 18.23 -1.58
CA MET A 113 -9.29 19.59 -1.36
C MET A 113 -10.25 20.71 -1.83
N ALA A 114 -11.55 20.39 -1.94
CA ALA A 114 -12.62 21.26 -2.43
C ALA A 114 -13.44 21.88 -1.30
#